data_AF-A0A7V5P2X3-F1
#
_entry.id   AF-A0A7V5P2X3-F1
#
_cell.length_a   1.000
_cell.length_b   1.000
_cell.length_c   1.000
_cell.angle_alpha   90.00
_cell.angle_beta   90.00
_cell.angle_gamma   90.00
#
_symmetry.space_group_name_H-M   'P 1'
#
loop_
_entity.id
_entity.type
_entity.pdbx_description
1 polymer ?
#
loop_
_entity_poly.entity_id
_entity_poly.type
_entity_poly.pdbx_seq_one_letter_code
_entity_poly.pdbx_strand_id
1 'polypeptide(L)'
;MRFKVVKDENGRIVLPDVVTTMLSSLDEMGEASVSRISSGVFIVHSTDLPVKGMFLGDISTVGIVEIVGMINTLRKDGVLTFVKDDLRKALYFQGGELVYAVSGLEEDRLGNILFRTGKISKEILLEVADKVKSGTRLGEILMERGLITPRDVYVGLT
;
A
#
# COMPACT_ATOMS: atom_id res chain seq x y z
N MET A 1 6.91 17.55 5.10
CA MET A 1 5.71 18.06 4.43
C MET A 1 4.69 18.52 5.48
N ARG A 2 4.54 19.83 5.71
CA ARG A 2 3.57 20.34 6.73
C ARG A 2 2.15 20.00 6.27
N PHE A 3 1.41 19.23 7.05
CA PHE A 3 -0.03 19.12 6.86
C PHE A 3 -0.70 20.33 7.51
N LYS A 4 -1.44 21.10 6.72
CA LYS A 4 -2.25 22.20 7.23
C LYS A 4 -3.51 21.57 7.84
N VAL A 5 -3.74 21.79 9.13
CA VAL A 5 -5.03 21.46 9.73
C VAL A 5 -6.03 22.45 9.12
N VAL A 6 -6.78 22.00 8.14
CA VAL A 6 -7.85 22.79 7.51
C VAL A 6 -9.09 22.61 8.37
N LYS A 7 -9.73 23.72 8.70
CA LYS A 7 -11.07 23.71 9.28
C LYS A 7 -12.08 23.99 8.20
N ASP A 8 -13.22 23.29 8.21
CA ASP A 8 -14.35 23.65 7.37
C ASP A 8 -14.97 24.99 7.83
N GLU A 9 -15.97 25.46 7.09
CA GLU A 9 -16.74 26.67 7.42
C GLU A 9 -17.42 26.62 8.80
N ASN A 10 -17.57 25.42 9.38
CA ASN A 10 -18.16 25.17 10.69
C ASN A 10 -17.09 24.95 11.79
N GLY A 11 -15.80 25.12 11.48
CA GLY A 11 -14.70 24.97 12.42
C GLY A 11 -14.27 23.53 12.71
N ARG A 12 -14.81 22.53 11.97
CA ARG A 12 -14.47 21.11 12.12
C ARG A 12 -13.16 20.79 11.43
N ILE A 13 -12.37 19.87 11.99
CA ILE A 13 -11.11 19.43 11.38
C ILE A 13 -11.41 18.61 10.13
N VAL A 14 -10.84 19.01 9.00
CA VAL A 14 -10.91 18.27 7.74
C VAL A 14 -9.82 17.21 7.74
N LEU A 15 -10.22 15.95 7.60
CA LEU A 15 -9.32 14.83 7.47
C LEU A 15 -8.89 14.65 6.01
N PRO A 16 -7.68 14.12 5.73
CA PRO A 16 -7.28 13.77 4.38
C PRO A 16 -8.27 12.79 3.74
N ASP A 17 -8.50 12.88 2.43
CA ASP A 17 -9.49 12.08 1.71
C ASP A 17 -9.35 10.57 1.96
N VAL A 18 -8.12 10.05 2.04
CA VAL A 18 -7.87 8.65 2.40
C VAL A 18 -8.51 8.24 3.72
N VAL A 19 -8.45 9.12 4.72
CA VAL A 19 -9.03 8.90 6.05
C VAL A 19 -10.54 9.03 5.95
N THR A 20 -11.04 10.04 5.23
CA THR A 20 -12.48 10.27 5.03
C THR A 20 -13.14 9.09 4.30
N THR A 21 -12.56 8.58 3.22
CA THR A 21 -13.06 7.39 2.50
C THR A 21 -13.05 6.15 3.38
N MET A 22 -12.05 5.97 4.24
CA MET A 22 -12.03 4.82 5.15
C MET A 22 -13.04 4.97 6.29
N LEU A 23 -13.19 6.18 6.85
CA LEU A 23 -14.18 6.44 7.89
C LEU A 23 -15.62 6.44 7.35
N SER A 24 -15.83 6.67 6.05
CA SER A 24 -17.16 6.56 5.44
C SER A 24 -17.73 5.14 5.46
N SER A 25 -16.93 4.12 5.78
CA SER A 25 -17.41 2.77 6.02
C SER A 25 -17.81 2.50 7.47
N LEU A 26 -17.72 3.49 8.37
CA LEU A 26 -18.32 3.40 9.70
C LEU A 26 -19.84 3.55 9.54
N ASP A 27 -20.60 2.66 10.18
CA ASP A 27 -22.03 2.87 10.39
C ASP A 27 -22.27 4.16 11.21
N GLU A 28 -23.48 4.72 11.17
CA GLU A 28 -23.83 5.98 11.86
C GLU A 28 -23.52 5.99 13.38
N MET A 29 -23.29 4.81 13.98
CA MET A 29 -22.95 4.62 15.40
C MET A 29 -21.49 4.21 15.65
N GLY A 30 -20.65 4.11 14.61
CA GLY A 30 -19.27 3.64 14.75
C GLY A 30 -18.40 4.65 15.49
N GLU A 31 -17.66 4.18 16.50
CA GLU A 31 -16.77 5.03 17.29
C GLU A 31 -15.30 4.88 16.84
N ALA A 32 -14.61 6.01 16.76
CA ALA A 32 -13.18 6.06 16.51
C ALA A 32 -12.52 7.00 17.52
N SER A 33 -11.40 6.53 18.11
CA SER A 33 -10.58 7.34 19.00
C SER A 33 -9.36 7.86 18.25
N VAL A 34 -8.97 9.11 18.51
CA VAL A 34 -7.76 9.71 17.96
C VAL A 34 -6.82 10.04 19.10
N SER A 35 -5.64 9.41 19.11
CA SER A 35 -4.60 9.63 20.12
C SER A 35 -3.35 10.19 19.47
N ARG A 36 -2.75 11.23 20.05
CA ARG A 36 -1.45 11.73 19.59
C ARG A 36 -0.34 10.89 20.21
N ILE A 37 0.55 10.35 19.37
CA ILE A 37 1.70 9.56 19.86
C ILE A 37 3.01 10.36 19.88
N SER A 38 3.15 11.34 18.99
CA SER A 38 4.32 12.22 18.93
C SER A 38 3.97 13.58 18.30
N SER A 39 4.95 14.46 18.12
CA SER A 39 4.77 15.69 17.34
C SER A 39 4.32 15.37 15.92
N GLY A 40 3.06 15.65 15.59
CA GLY A 40 2.54 15.50 14.23
C GLY A 40 2.17 14.08 13.82
N VAL A 41 2.17 13.10 14.74
CA VAL A 41 1.66 11.75 14.49
C VAL A 41 0.51 11.40 15.41
N PHE A 42 -0.57 10.92 14.79
CA PHE A 42 -1.80 10.49 15.42
C PHE A 42 -2.07 9.04 15.10
N ILE A 43 -2.64 8.32 16.05
CA ILE A 43 -3.25 7.02 15.83
C ILE A 43 -4.76 7.19 15.84
N VAL A 44 -5.41 6.69 14.80
CA VAL A 44 -6.86 6.48 14.79
C VAL A 44 -7.11 5.02 15.06
N HIS A 45 -7.87 4.70 16.10
CA HIS A 45 -8.27 3.33 16.43
C HIS A 45 -9.80 3.23 16.41
N SER A 46 -10.32 2.22 15.72
CA SER A 46 -11.73 1.88 15.70
C SER A 46 -11.89 0.36 15.68
N THR A 47 -12.84 -0.15 16.47
CA THR A 47 -13.24 -1.55 16.45
C THR A 47 -14.22 -1.87 15.33
N ASP A 48 -14.84 -0.83 14.76
CA ASP A 48 -15.95 -0.92 13.82
C ASP A 48 -15.48 -0.74 12.37
N LEU A 49 -14.19 -0.45 12.18
CA LEU A 49 -13.54 -0.42 10.88
C LEU A 49 -12.91 -1.77 10.52
N PRO A 50 -12.89 -2.13 9.23
CA PRO A 50 -12.05 -3.23 8.73
C PRO A 50 -10.56 -3.06 9.06
N VAL A 51 -10.10 -1.80 9.14
CA VAL A 51 -8.75 -1.43 9.57
C VAL A 51 -8.81 -1.00 11.04
N LYS A 52 -8.27 -1.84 11.93
CA LYS A 52 -8.35 -1.62 13.38
C LYS A 52 -7.50 -0.46 13.90
N GLY A 53 -6.55 0.03 13.11
CA GLY A 53 -5.66 1.13 13.52
C GLY A 53 -4.95 1.79 12.34
N MET A 54 -4.81 3.11 12.40
CA MET A 54 -4.12 3.92 11.40
C MET A 54 -3.12 4.86 12.04
N PHE A 55 -1.97 5.06 11.39
CA PHE A 55 -1.00 6.11 11.73
C PHE A 55 -1.14 7.24 10.72
N LEU A 56 -1.35 8.45 11.20
CA LEU A 56 -1.47 9.67 10.39
C LEU A 56 -0.40 10.65 10.83
N GLY A 57 0.51 11.03 9.93
CA GLY A 57 1.55 11.99 10.26
C GLY A 57 2.59 12.18 9.16
N ASP A 58 3.66 12.88 9.51
CA ASP A 58 4.80 13.13 8.63
C ASP A 58 5.94 12.13 8.93
N ILE A 59 6.49 11.50 7.89
CA ILE A 59 7.59 10.54 8.04
C ILE A 59 8.87 11.15 8.65
N SER A 60 9.02 12.48 8.63
CA SER A 60 10.09 13.20 9.34
C SER A 60 9.95 13.17 10.86
N THR A 61 8.82 12.70 11.38
CA THR A 61 8.53 12.63 12.82
C THR A 61 8.52 11.21 13.36
N VAL A 62 7.96 10.26 12.60
CA VAL A 62 8.09 8.82 12.83
C VAL A 62 8.34 8.17 11.47
N GLY A 63 9.52 7.57 11.33
CA GLY A 63 9.97 6.90 10.13
C GLY A 63 9.31 5.52 9.94
N ILE A 64 9.22 5.08 8.69
CA ILE A 64 8.75 3.73 8.35
C ILE A 64 9.53 2.64 9.08
N VAL A 65 10.84 2.82 9.23
CA VAL A 65 11.74 1.86 9.89
C VAL A 65 11.38 1.69 11.36
N GLU A 66 10.96 2.77 12.03
CA GLU A 66 10.54 2.73 13.44
C GLU A 66 9.22 1.97 13.60
N ILE A 67 8.25 2.18 12.69
CA ILE A 67 6.98 1.44 12.69
C ILE A 67 7.23 -0.06 12.44
N VAL A 68 8.06 -0.39 11.46
CA VAL A 68 8.45 -1.78 11.18
C VAL A 68 9.19 -2.40 12.36
N GLY A 69 10.10 -1.66 12.98
CA GLY A 69 10.82 -2.10 14.18
C GLY A 69 9.88 -2.34 15.37
N MET A 70 8.85 -1.51 15.54
CA MET A 70 7.83 -1.70 16.56
C MET A 70 7.00 -2.97 16.29
N ILE A 71 6.58 -3.21 15.04
CA ILE A 71 5.86 -4.44 14.64
C ILE A 71 6.71 -5.67 14.94
N ASN A 72 8.00 -5.63 14.60
CA ASN A 72 8.94 -6.72 14.85
C ASN A 72 9.15 -6.98 16.34
N THR A 73 9.47 -5.93 17.10
CA THR A 73 9.74 -6.01 18.54
C THR A 73 8.53 -6.52 19.32
N LEU A 74 7.34 -6.04 18.97
CA LEU A 74 6.09 -6.43 19.63
C LEU A 74 5.47 -7.72 19.04
N ARG A 75 6.15 -8.37 18.09
CA ARG A 75 5.74 -9.63 17.45
C ARG A 75 4.31 -9.56 16.91
N LYS A 76 3.96 -8.46 16.23
CA LYS A 76 2.62 -8.23 15.70
C LYS A 76 2.44 -8.90 14.34
N ASP A 77 1.25 -9.45 14.14
CA ASP A 77 0.79 -9.99 12.85
C ASP A 77 -0.13 -8.99 12.15
N GLY A 78 -0.17 -9.03 10.83
CA GLY A 78 -1.13 -8.26 10.04
C GLY A 78 -0.52 -7.57 8.82
N VAL A 79 -1.18 -6.51 8.36
CA VAL A 79 -0.80 -5.79 7.14
C VAL A 79 -0.59 -4.32 7.45
N LEU A 80 0.61 -3.81 7.18
CA LEU A 80 0.90 -2.37 7.19
C LEU A 80 0.69 -1.82 5.78
N THR A 81 -0.35 -1.03 5.61
CA THR A 81 -0.68 -0.41 4.32
C THR A 81 -0.25 1.05 4.30
N PHE A 82 0.56 1.41 3.32
CA PHE A 82 0.93 2.78 2.99
C PHE A 82 -0.01 3.31 1.94
N VAL A 83 -0.59 4.48 2.19
CA VAL A 83 -1.47 5.14 1.24
C VAL A 83 -0.99 6.56 1.01
N LYS A 84 -0.83 6.92 -0.25
CA LYS A 84 -0.55 8.29 -0.70
C LYS A 84 -1.29 8.51 -2.01
N ASP A 85 -2.30 9.38 -2.00
CA ASP A 85 -3.20 9.57 -3.14
C ASP A 85 -3.79 8.22 -3.59
N ASP A 86 -3.69 7.87 -4.89
CA ASP A 86 -4.12 6.56 -5.42
C ASP A 86 -3.09 5.44 -5.19
N LEU A 87 -1.91 5.76 -4.64
CA LEU A 87 -0.86 4.80 -4.41
C LEU A 87 -1.12 3.99 -3.15
N ARG A 88 -1.03 2.66 -3.30
CA ARG A 88 -1.08 1.72 -2.18
C ARG A 88 0.13 0.81 -2.18
N LYS A 89 0.82 0.69 -1.05
CA LYS A 89 1.78 -0.39 -0.80
C LYS A 89 1.38 -1.14 0.46
N ALA A 90 1.58 -2.44 0.50
CA ALA A 90 1.23 -3.28 1.64
C ALA A 90 2.42 -4.15 2.03
N LEU A 91 2.72 -4.18 3.32
CA LEU A 91 3.71 -5.07 3.93
C LEU A 91 2.98 -6.04 4.85
N TYR A 92 3.23 -7.35 4.69
CA TYR A 92 2.58 -8.41 5.42
C TYR A 92 3.52 -8.97 6.48
N PHE A 93 3.03 -9.08 7.71
CA PHE A 93 3.81 -9.50 8.86
C PHE A 93 3.25 -10.74 9.51
N GLN A 94 4.14 -11.65 9.90
CA GLN A 94 3.85 -12.85 10.69
C GLN A 94 4.96 -13.07 11.73
N GLY A 95 4.60 -13.21 12.99
CA GLY A 95 5.53 -13.22 14.13
C GLY A 95 6.35 -11.94 14.24
N GLY A 96 5.85 -10.81 13.72
CA GLY A 96 6.61 -9.57 13.58
C GLY A 96 7.65 -9.56 12.44
N GLU A 97 7.82 -10.65 11.70
CA GLU A 97 8.71 -10.72 10.54
C GLU A 97 7.99 -10.27 9.28
N LEU A 98 8.69 -9.51 8.42
CA LEU A 98 8.17 -9.13 7.11
C LEU A 98 8.24 -10.35 6.17
N VAL A 99 7.09 -10.94 5.85
CA VAL A 99 7.02 -12.17 5.03
C VAL A 99 6.67 -11.91 3.57
N TYR A 100 6.02 -10.78 3.28
CA TYR A 100 5.61 -10.43 1.92
C TYR A 100 5.39 -8.93 1.75
N ALA A 101 5.53 -8.42 0.52
CA ALA A 101 5.27 -7.04 0.16
C ALA A 101 4.56 -6.96 -1.19
N VAL A 102 3.59 -6.05 -1.30
CA VAL A 102 2.89 -5.74 -2.55
C VAL A 102 2.92 -4.25 -2.78
N SER A 103 3.11 -3.84 -4.03
CA SER A 103 3.04 -2.45 -4.45
C SER A 103 2.01 -2.29 -5.55
N GLY A 104 1.15 -1.30 -5.40
CA GLY A 104 0.21 -0.87 -6.43
C GLY A 104 0.82 0.10 -7.44
N LEU A 105 2.11 0.45 -7.30
CA LEU A 105 2.84 1.25 -8.28
C LEU A 105 2.82 0.56 -9.64
N GLU A 106 2.45 1.31 -10.68
CA GLU A 106 2.44 0.79 -12.04
C GLU A 106 3.85 0.35 -12.48
N GLU A 107 4.87 1.09 -12.06
CA GLU A 107 6.30 0.80 -12.30
C GLU A 107 6.83 -0.47 -11.63
N ASP A 108 6.12 -0.98 -10.62
CA ASP A 108 6.43 -2.23 -9.92
C ASP A 108 5.68 -3.43 -10.56
N ARG A 109 4.83 -3.19 -11.58
CA ARG A 109 4.17 -4.26 -12.31
C ARG A 109 5.20 -5.02 -13.15
N LEU A 110 5.15 -6.36 -13.09
CA LEU A 110 6.03 -7.27 -13.83
C LEU A 110 6.24 -6.85 -15.30
N GLY A 111 5.18 -6.47 -16.02
CA GLY A 111 5.28 -6.04 -17.42
C GLY A 111 6.17 -4.80 -17.62
N ASN A 112 6.03 -3.81 -16.74
CA ASN A 112 6.85 -2.60 -16.79
C ASN A 112 8.30 -2.86 -16.38
N ILE A 113 8.52 -3.79 -15.44
CA ILE A 113 9.87 -4.23 -15.06
C ILE A 113 10.55 -4.95 -16.23
N LEU A 114 9.85 -5.88 -16.89
CA LEU A 114 10.36 -6.60 -18.05
C LEU A 114 10.65 -5.65 -19.24
N PHE A 115 9.80 -4.65 -19.46
CA PHE A 115 10.04 -3.64 -20.48
C PHE A 115 11.27 -2.77 -20.14
N ARG A 116 11.34 -2.23 -18.91
CA ARG A 116 12.45 -1.38 -18.46
C ARG A 116 13.80 -2.11 -18.46
N THR A 117 13.79 -3.41 -18.20
CA THR A 117 15.00 -4.26 -18.24
C THR A 117 15.34 -4.77 -19.65
N GLY A 118 14.56 -4.39 -20.68
CA GLY A 118 14.78 -4.77 -22.07
C GLY A 118 14.43 -6.21 -22.41
N LYS A 119 13.71 -6.92 -21.52
CA LYS A 119 13.30 -8.32 -21.70
C LYS A 119 12.13 -8.47 -22.67
N ILE A 120 11.25 -7.47 -22.73
CA ILE A 120 10.16 -7.40 -23.69
C ILE A 120 10.15 -6.01 -24.34
N SER A 121 9.65 -5.93 -25.58
CA SER A 121 9.44 -4.65 -26.25
C SER A 121 8.14 -3.99 -25.80
N LYS A 122 7.97 -2.70 -26.10
CA LYS A 122 6.75 -1.96 -25.79
C LYS A 122 5.54 -2.54 -26.52
N GLU A 123 5.74 -3.02 -27.74
CA GLU A 123 4.72 -3.65 -28.58
C GLU A 123 4.22 -4.94 -27.93
N ILE A 124 5.15 -5.79 -27.45
CA ILE A 124 4.81 -7.02 -26.73
C ILE A 124 4.06 -6.70 -25.42
N LEU A 125 4.52 -5.69 -24.68
CA LEU A 125 3.87 -5.26 -23.44
C LEU A 125 2.41 -4.84 -23.68
N LEU A 126 2.15 -4.02 -24.69
CA LEU A 126 0.79 -3.57 -25.05
C LEU A 126 -0.07 -4.75 -25.52
N GLU A 127 0.47 -5.61 -26.39
CA GLU A 127 -0.24 -6.77 -26.93
C GLU A 127 -0.66 -7.77 -25.84
N VAL A 128 0.19 -7.96 -24.84
CA VAL A 128 -0.09 -8.87 -23.72
C VAL A 128 -1.00 -8.20 -22.69
N ALA A 129 -0.84 -6.89 -22.43
CA ALA A 129 -1.71 -6.14 -21.53
C ALA A 129 -3.19 -6.24 -21.94
N ASP A 130 -3.48 -6.14 -23.24
CA ASP A 130 -4.84 -6.29 -23.79
C ASP A 130 -5.42 -7.71 -23.64
N LYS A 131 -4.54 -8.72 -23.45
CA LYS A 131 -4.91 -10.14 -23.29
C LYS A 131 -5.02 -10.58 -21.83
N VAL A 132 -4.55 -9.77 -20.88
CA VAL A 132 -4.71 -10.04 -19.44
C VAL A 132 -6.18 -9.90 -19.07
N LYS A 133 -6.84 -11.02 -18.81
CA LYS A 133 -8.19 -11.10 -18.25
C LYS A 133 -8.13 -11.54 -16.79
N SER A 134 -9.24 -11.38 -16.06
CA SER A 134 -9.38 -11.91 -14.71
C SER A 134 -9.03 -13.40 -14.70
N GLY A 135 -7.96 -13.76 -13.97
CA GLY A 135 -7.48 -15.14 -13.83
C GLY A 135 -6.25 -15.52 -14.67
N THR A 136 -5.85 -14.75 -15.68
CA THR A 136 -4.64 -15.04 -16.48
C THR A 136 -3.53 -14.06 -16.13
N ARG A 137 -2.37 -14.55 -15.67
CA ARG A 137 -1.26 -13.67 -15.25
C ARG A 137 -0.38 -13.31 -16.46
N LEU A 138 0.03 -12.05 -16.57
CA LEU A 138 0.94 -11.57 -17.63
C LEU A 138 2.20 -12.43 -17.77
N GLY A 139 2.78 -12.88 -16.64
CA GLY A 139 3.95 -13.75 -16.63
C GLY A 139 3.69 -15.13 -17.24
N GLU A 140 2.49 -15.71 -17.05
CA GLU A 140 2.12 -16.99 -17.63
C GLU A 140 2.03 -16.90 -19.15
N ILE A 141 1.35 -15.85 -19.67
CA ILE A 141 1.23 -15.61 -21.12
C ILE A 141 2.62 -15.45 -21.76
N LEU A 142 3.53 -14.74 -21.11
CA LEU A 142 4.88 -14.51 -21.62
C LEU A 142 5.74 -15.79 -21.57
N MET A 143 5.58 -16.63 -20.53
CA MET A 143 6.28 -17.92 -20.42
C MET A 143 5.78 -18.93 -21.46
N GLU A 144 4.46 -19.04 -21.65
CA GLU A 144 3.85 -19.93 -22.66
C GLU A 144 4.34 -19.62 -24.08
N ARG A 145 4.62 -18.34 -24.36
CA ARG A 145 5.17 -17.88 -25.63
C ARG A 145 6.69 -18.00 -25.74
N GLY A 146 7.37 -18.46 -24.69
CA GLY A 146 8.83 -18.56 -24.64
C GLY A 146 9.55 -17.22 -24.63
N LEU A 147 8.86 -16.12 -24.29
CA LEU A 147 9.42 -14.76 -24.27
C LEU A 147 10.18 -14.46 -22.98
N ILE A 148 9.81 -15.12 -21.88
CA ILE A 148 10.49 -15.00 -20.59
C ILE A 148 10.63 -16.37 -19.93
N THR A 149 11.55 -16.48 -18.97
CA THR A 149 11.74 -17.66 -18.13
C THR A 149 11.16 -17.44 -16.72
N PRO A 150 10.93 -18.51 -15.93
CA PRO A 150 10.58 -18.37 -14.51
C PRO A 150 11.58 -17.52 -13.71
N ARG A 151 12.86 -17.56 -14.11
CA ARG A 151 13.91 -16.73 -13.50
C ARG A 151 13.70 -15.25 -13.76
N ASP A 152 13.27 -14.88 -14.97
CA ASP A 152 12.99 -13.47 -15.30
C ASP A 152 11.80 -12.94 -14.49
N VAL A 153 10.80 -13.79 -14.21
CA VAL A 153 9.69 -13.44 -13.30
C VAL A 153 10.20 -13.24 -11.87
N TYR A 154 11.05 -14.14 -11.38
CA TYR A 154 11.63 -14.03 -10.03
C TYR A 154 12.45 -12.74 -9.88
N VAL A 155 13.37 -12.46 -10.81
CA VAL A 155 14.16 -11.22 -10.80
C VAL A 155 13.29 -9.98 -10.94
N GLY A 156 12.16 -10.07 -11.64
CA GLY A 156 11.20 -8.97 -11.76
C GLY A 156 10.37 -8.73 -10.49
N LEU A 157 10.47 -9.57 -9.46
CA LEU A 157 9.73 -9.46 -8.20
C LEU A 157 10.65 -9.20 -6.98
N THR A 158 11.97 -9.14 -7.18
CA THR A 158 13.00 -8.92 -6.14
C THR A 158 13.83 -7.69 -6.43
#